data_AF-A0A7V1GSR5-F1
#
_entry.id   AF-A0A7V1GSR5-F1
#
_cell.length_a   1.000
_cell.length_b   1.000
_cell.length_c   1.000
_cell.angle_alpha   90.00
_cell.angle_beta   90.00
_cell.angle_gamma   90.00
#
_symmetry.space_group_name_H-M   'P 1'
#
loop_
_entity.id
_entity.type
_entity.pdbx_description
1 polymer ?
#
loop_
_entity_poly.entity_id
_entity_poly.type
_entity_poly.pdbx_seq_one_letter_code
_entity_poly.pdbx_strand_id
1 'polypeptide(L)'
;MAGVYSQVTTGTEFWLSVFGRSGPVEIEIGPGTGAFLLQEAARRPQVNFVAIESSRSRAENLEALVRSRGLTHVRVVHAPAQCVVHHIVPTRSVAAYHIYFPDPWWKRRHHRRRLLTPAFARDVARTLVPGGLVAFATDVDFLWTMAIQCFVGSAGLTLRELAPPFRRSTRTRFEEKGLRRGATIYEGWFELPAEAKVAANAPASISTCGNSSNVGPTEPAQER
;
A
#
# COMPACT_ATOMS: atom_id res chain seq x y z
N MET A 1 1.85 -22.35 10.63
CA MET A 1 2.20 -21.93 9.26
C MET A 1 3.41 -21.01 9.33
N ALA A 2 4.60 -21.60 9.40
CA ALA A 2 5.88 -20.88 9.43
C ALA A 2 6.58 -21.14 8.10
N GLY A 3 6.86 -20.09 7.33
CA GLY A 3 7.67 -20.23 6.11
C GLY A 3 7.30 -19.31 4.96
N VAL A 4 7.39 -17.98 5.14
CA VAL A 4 7.49 -17.02 4.02
C VAL A 4 8.32 -15.76 4.38
N TYR A 5 9.22 -15.81 5.37
CA TYR A 5 9.97 -14.61 5.82
C TYR A 5 11.49 -14.81 5.78
N SER A 6 12.03 -15.22 4.63
CA SER A 6 13.48 -15.34 4.46
C SER A 6 13.94 -14.76 3.12
N GLN A 7 13.79 -13.45 2.96
CA GLN A 7 14.63 -12.62 2.10
C GLN A 7 14.76 -11.28 2.83
N VAL A 8 15.99 -10.77 2.99
CA VAL A 8 16.26 -9.53 3.73
C VAL A 8 15.44 -8.40 3.09
N THR A 9 14.50 -7.89 3.88
CA THR A 9 13.42 -6.99 3.49
C THR A 9 13.76 -5.62 4.07
N THR A 10 14.41 -4.74 3.31
CA THR A 10 14.85 -3.42 3.81
C THR A 10 13.73 -2.65 4.52
N GLY A 11 12.47 -2.85 4.12
CA GLY A 11 11.30 -2.31 4.79
C GLY A 11 10.99 -2.88 6.17
N THR A 12 11.21 -4.18 6.39
CA THR A 12 10.88 -4.85 7.66
C THR A 12 11.83 -4.42 8.78
N GLU A 13 13.12 -4.30 8.50
CA GLU A 13 14.12 -3.85 9.50
C GLU A 13 13.88 -2.40 9.90
N PHE A 14 13.58 -1.54 8.94
CA PHE A 14 13.20 -0.15 9.20
C PHE A 14 12.01 -0.08 10.17
N TRP A 15 10.91 -0.76 9.88
CA TRP A 15 9.72 -0.72 10.75
C TRP A 15 9.95 -1.40 12.10
N LEU A 16 10.76 -2.45 12.15
CA LEU A 16 11.18 -3.05 13.41
C LEU A 16 11.92 -2.04 14.28
N SER A 17 12.81 -1.21 13.72
CA SER A 17 13.50 -0.16 14.47
C SER A 17 12.55 0.95 14.96
N VAL A 18 11.53 1.30 14.18
CA VAL A 18 10.56 2.38 14.51
C VAL A 18 9.60 1.94 15.63
N PHE A 19 9.13 0.70 15.56
CA PHE A 19 8.10 0.19 16.46
C PHE A 19 8.65 -0.67 17.60
N GLY A 20 9.87 -1.19 17.49
CA GLY A 20 10.42 -2.18 18.42
C GLY A 20 9.75 -3.56 18.33
N ARG A 21 8.92 -3.78 17.30
CA ARG A 21 8.14 -5.00 17.10
C ARG A 21 7.85 -5.26 15.63
N SER A 22 7.57 -6.52 15.32
CA SER A 22 7.07 -6.91 14.00
C SER A 22 5.54 -6.74 13.90
N GLY A 23 5.05 -6.54 12.69
CA GLY A 23 3.63 -6.42 12.37
C GLY A 23 3.43 -5.72 11.03
N PRO A 24 2.28 -5.92 10.35
CA PRO A 24 1.94 -5.14 9.16
C PRO A 24 1.86 -3.66 9.52
N VAL A 25 2.24 -2.80 8.57
CA VAL A 25 2.21 -1.35 8.76
C VAL A 25 1.10 -0.74 7.92
N GLU A 26 0.24 0.04 8.56
CA GLU A 26 -0.79 0.84 7.91
C GLU A 26 -0.53 2.33 8.14
N ILE A 27 -0.73 3.16 7.11
CA ILE A 27 -0.46 4.60 7.15
C ILE A 27 -1.74 5.38 6.92
N GLU A 28 -2.14 6.24 7.87
CA GLU A 28 -3.20 7.23 7.65
C GLU A 28 -2.60 8.59 7.30
N ILE A 29 -3.06 9.19 6.20
CA ILE A 29 -2.64 10.51 5.73
C ILE A 29 -3.71 11.53 6.05
N GLY A 30 -3.35 12.56 6.81
CA GLY A 30 -4.27 13.60 7.26
C GLY A 30 -5.32 13.07 8.24
N PRO A 31 -4.92 12.43 9.36
CA PRO A 31 -5.85 11.83 10.32
C PRO A 31 -6.79 12.86 10.98
N GLY A 32 -6.46 14.16 10.94
CA GLY A 32 -7.28 15.22 11.51
C GLY A 32 -7.43 15.06 13.03
N THR A 33 -8.62 14.66 13.50
CA THR A 33 -8.85 14.36 14.92
C THR A 33 -8.42 12.95 15.33
N GLY A 34 -7.99 12.12 14.38
CA GLY A 34 -7.60 10.72 14.62
C GLY A 34 -8.75 9.78 14.93
N ALA A 35 -10.00 10.12 14.58
CA ALA A 35 -11.16 9.31 14.92
C ALA A 35 -11.03 7.87 14.37
N PHE A 36 -10.62 7.74 13.10
CA PHE A 36 -10.32 6.46 12.48
C PHE A 36 -9.11 5.79 13.14
N LEU A 37 -7.95 6.46 13.14
CA LEU A 37 -6.70 5.93 13.70
C LEU A 37 -6.88 5.31 15.09
N LEU A 38 -7.43 6.08 16.03
CA LEU A 38 -7.48 5.72 17.44
C LEU A 38 -8.41 4.54 17.68
N GLN A 39 -9.49 4.42 16.90
CA GLN A 39 -10.44 3.32 16.99
C GLN A 39 -9.88 2.05 16.35
N GLU A 40 -9.26 2.16 15.17
CA GLU A 40 -8.67 1.01 14.49
C GLU A 40 -7.43 0.49 15.22
N ALA A 41 -6.57 1.37 15.73
CA ALA A 41 -5.42 0.98 16.53
C ALA A 41 -5.84 0.26 17.82
N ALA A 42 -6.92 0.67 18.47
CA ALA A 42 -7.45 -0.02 19.64
C ALA A 42 -8.00 -1.42 19.30
N ARG A 43 -8.62 -1.59 18.13
CA ARG A 43 -9.19 -2.87 17.68
C ARG A 43 -8.15 -3.84 17.13
N ARG A 44 -7.04 -3.35 16.61
CA ARG A 44 -6.04 -4.13 15.88
C ARG A 44 -4.63 -3.97 16.48
N PRO A 45 -4.38 -4.42 17.73
CA PRO A 45 -3.10 -4.26 18.42
C PRO A 45 -1.92 -5.02 17.78
N GLN A 46 -2.19 -5.89 16.81
CA GLN A 46 -1.20 -6.59 16.00
C GLN A 46 -0.67 -5.76 14.82
N VAL A 47 -1.38 -4.70 14.42
CA VAL A 47 -1.03 -3.82 13.30
C VAL A 47 -0.26 -2.62 13.84
N ASN A 48 0.81 -2.22 13.16
CA ASN A 48 1.53 -0.98 13.44
C ASN A 48 0.91 0.16 12.62
N PHE A 49 0.59 1.29 13.26
CA PHE A 49 0.01 2.44 12.56
C PHE A 49 0.95 3.63 12.53
N VAL A 50 1.01 4.31 11.37
CA VAL A 50 1.68 5.61 11.22
C VAL A 50 0.65 6.64 10.80
N ALA A 51 0.57 7.74 11.53
CA ALA A 51 -0.25 8.90 11.17
C ALA A 51 0.66 9.99 10.60
N ILE A 52 0.39 10.47 9.39
CA ILE A 52 1.14 11.60 8.80
C ILE A 52 0.22 12.82 8.74
N GLU A 53 0.55 13.85 9.51
CA GLU A 53 -0.25 15.07 9.62
C GLU A 53 0.61 16.29 9.26
N SER A 54 0.07 17.17 8.41
CA SER A 54 0.78 18.37 7.95
C SER A 54 0.64 19.57 8.89
N SER A 55 -0.37 19.57 9.77
CA SER A 55 -0.54 20.60 10.80
C SER A 55 0.11 20.19 12.11
N ARG A 56 1.14 20.94 12.55
CA ARG A 56 1.85 20.74 13.81
C ARG A 56 0.91 20.58 15.01
N SER A 57 -0.02 21.51 15.18
CA SER A 57 -0.96 21.49 16.30
C SER A 57 -1.86 20.25 16.28
N ARG A 58 -2.32 19.80 15.11
CA ARG A 58 -3.12 18.56 15.01
C ARG A 58 -2.29 17.33 15.29
N ALA A 59 -1.04 17.28 14.83
CA ALA A 59 -0.12 16.19 15.10
C ALA A 59 0.16 16.06 16.60
N GLU A 60 0.47 17.17 17.29
CA GLU A 60 0.73 17.20 18.73
C GLU A 60 -0.49 16.76 19.54
N ASN A 61 -1.69 17.25 19.18
CA ASN A 61 -2.94 16.85 19.81
C ASN A 61 -3.23 15.35 19.61
N LEU A 62 -3.00 14.83 18.40
CA LEU A 62 -3.18 13.42 18.11
C LEU A 62 -2.19 12.55 18.89
N GLU A 63 -0.92 12.96 18.98
CA GLU A 63 0.10 12.26 19.75
C GLU A 63 -0.25 12.20 21.25
N ALA A 64 -0.77 13.30 21.81
CA ALA A 64 -1.27 13.31 23.19
C ALA A 64 -2.42 12.32 23.42
N LEU A 65 -3.35 12.21 22.46
CA LEU A 65 -4.45 11.24 22.50
C LEU A 65 -3.97 9.78 22.35
N VAL A 66 -2.99 9.54 21.47
CA VAL A 66 -2.35 8.22 21.32
C VAL A 66 -1.73 7.79 22.65
N ARG A 67 -0.99 8.70 23.29
CA ARG A 67 -0.31 8.45 24.57
C ARG A 67 -1.30 8.20 25.70
N SER A 68 -2.34 9.02 25.84
CA SER A 68 -3.34 8.88 26.90
C SER A 68 -4.17 7.60 26.80
N ARG A 69 -4.27 7.02 25.59
CA ARG A 69 -4.92 5.72 25.34
C ARG A 69 -3.98 4.52 25.41
N GLY A 70 -2.69 4.72 25.70
CA GLY A 70 -1.71 3.64 25.78
C GLY A 70 -1.46 2.90 24.46
N LEU A 71 -1.68 3.55 23.31
CA LEU A 71 -1.53 2.94 21.99
C LEU A 71 -0.05 2.92 21.55
N THR A 72 0.72 1.96 22.07
CA THR A 72 2.18 1.88 21.89
C THR A 72 2.63 1.50 20.47
N HIS A 73 1.73 0.95 19.66
CA HIS A 73 1.94 0.57 18.25
C HIS A 73 1.48 1.64 17.24
N VAL A 74 1.33 2.89 17.70
CA VAL A 74 1.02 4.04 16.84
C VAL A 74 2.19 5.03 16.86
N ARG A 75 2.53 5.60 15.70
CA ARG A 75 3.49 6.70 15.56
C ARG A 75 2.84 7.87 14.83
N VAL A 76 3.11 9.09 15.28
CA VAL A 76 2.61 10.31 14.66
C VAL A 76 3.78 11.08 14.07
N VAL A 77 3.69 11.45 12.80
CA VAL A 77 4.71 12.17 12.06
C VAL A 77 4.13 13.51 11.61
N HIS A 78 4.75 14.59 12.06
CA HIS A 78 4.44 15.94 11.59
C HIS A 78 5.30 16.30 10.37
N ALA A 79 4.75 16.16 9.17
CA ALA A 79 5.41 16.52 7.92
C ALA A 79 4.42 16.50 6.73
N PRO A 80 4.77 17.13 5.59
CA PRO A 80 4.05 16.90 4.34
C PRO A 80 4.11 15.43 3.93
N ALA A 81 2.95 14.82 3.67
CA ALA A 81 2.84 13.40 3.37
C ALA A 81 3.64 12.99 2.14
N GLN A 82 3.69 13.83 1.10
CA GLN A 82 4.50 13.59 -0.09
C GLN A 82 5.98 13.41 0.26
N CYS A 83 6.50 14.23 1.19
CA CYS A 83 7.90 14.19 1.59
C CYS A 83 8.20 12.89 2.36
N VAL A 84 7.34 12.53 3.32
CA VAL A 84 7.49 11.30 4.11
C VAL A 84 7.42 10.05 3.23
N VAL A 85 6.39 9.95 2.38
CA VAL A 85 6.19 8.76 1.53
C VAL A 85 7.32 8.62 0.52
N HIS A 86 7.78 9.73 -0.08
CA HIS A 86 8.83 9.69 -1.08
C HIS A 86 10.21 9.37 -0.47
N HIS A 87 10.60 10.02 0.63
CA HIS A 87 11.99 9.95 1.13
C HIS A 87 12.21 8.99 2.30
N ILE A 88 11.17 8.70 3.10
CA ILE A 88 11.33 7.98 4.37
C ILE A 88 10.76 6.57 4.27
N VAL A 89 9.58 6.43 3.65
CA VAL A 89 8.89 5.13 3.61
C VAL A 89 9.62 4.15 2.66
N PRO A 90 10.06 2.99 3.17
CA PRO A 90 10.74 2.00 2.34
C PRO A 90 9.82 1.39 1.28
N THR A 91 10.41 1.01 0.15
CA THR A 91 9.74 0.24 -0.90
C THR A 91 9.17 -1.07 -0.35
N ARG A 92 7.97 -1.47 -0.80
CA ARG A 92 7.29 -2.73 -0.44
C ARG A 92 7.26 -3.02 1.07
N SER A 93 6.81 -2.04 1.86
CA SER A 93 6.83 -2.13 3.32
C SER A 93 5.50 -1.76 4.00
N VAL A 94 4.53 -1.24 3.25
CA VAL A 94 3.24 -0.78 3.76
C VAL A 94 2.14 -1.72 3.30
N ALA A 95 1.32 -2.20 4.23
CA ALA A 95 0.17 -3.06 3.97
C ALA A 95 -1.03 -2.26 3.45
N ALA A 96 -1.31 -1.10 4.06
CA ALA A 96 -2.38 -0.22 3.61
C ALA A 96 -2.11 1.27 3.81
N TYR A 97 -2.64 2.09 2.91
CA TYR A 97 -2.82 3.53 3.09
C TYR A 97 -4.28 3.87 3.33
N HIS A 98 -4.54 4.83 4.21
CA HIS A 98 -5.85 5.37 4.51
C HIS A 98 -5.86 6.87 4.22
N ILE A 99 -6.67 7.29 3.25
CA ILE A 99 -6.75 8.67 2.79
C ILE A 99 -8.22 9.07 2.76
N TYR A 100 -8.66 9.81 3.77
CA TYR A 100 -10.07 10.16 3.92
C TYR A 100 -10.27 11.67 3.90
N PHE A 101 -11.19 12.12 3.06
CA PHE A 101 -11.62 13.51 2.94
C PHE A 101 -10.44 14.50 2.77
N PRO A 102 -9.51 14.25 1.83
CA PRO A 102 -8.40 15.17 1.62
C PRO A 102 -8.91 16.53 1.12
N ASP A 103 -8.20 17.61 1.46
CA ASP A 103 -8.61 18.96 1.06
C ASP A 103 -8.66 19.10 -0.48
N PRO A 104 -9.80 19.54 -1.06
CA PRO A 104 -9.96 19.67 -2.52
C PRO A 104 -9.18 20.83 -3.13
N TRP A 105 -8.90 21.86 -2.32
CA TRP A 105 -8.26 23.11 -2.75
C TRP A 105 -8.95 23.73 -3.97
N TRP A 106 -10.19 24.21 -3.79
CA TRP A 106 -11.06 24.72 -4.88
C TRP A 106 -10.48 25.85 -5.73
N LYS A 107 -9.64 26.72 -5.15
CA LYS A 107 -9.09 27.89 -5.87
C LYS A 107 -7.88 27.44 -6.71
N ARG A 108 -7.86 27.81 -8.00
CA ARG A 108 -6.79 27.44 -8.97
C ARG A 108 -5.36 27.63 -8.43
N ARG A 109 -5.11 28.77 -7.78
CA ARG A 109 -3.80 29.09 -7.16
C ARG A 109 -3.36 28.10 -6.07
N HIS A 110 -4.27 27.30 -5.51
CA HIS A 110 -4.00 26.32 -4.46
C HIS A 110 -3.89 24.89 -4.99
N HIS A 111 -4.09 24.64 -6.29
CA HIS A 111 -4.07 23.27 -6.83
C HIS A 111 -2.75 22.53 -6.56
N ARG A 112 -1.62 23.25 -6.48
CA ARG A 112 -0.31 22.69 -6.13
C ARG A 112 -0.24 22.10 -4.70
N ARG A 113 -1.23 22.38 -3.86
CA ARG A 113 -1.34 21.86 -2.48
C ARG A 113 -2.13 20.56 -2.39
N ARG A 114 -2.72 20.10 -3.50
CA ARG A 114 -3.48 18.84 -3.53
C ARG A 114 -2.55 17.67 -3.21
N LEU A 115 -3.07 16.75 -2.40
CA LEU A 115 -2.37 15.53 -2.06
C LEU A 115 -2.23 14.63 -3.29
N LEU A 116 -3.35 14.36 -3.96
CA LEU A 116 -3.38 13.47 -5.11
C LEU A 116 -2.71 14.13 -6.31
N THR A 117 -1.60 13.54 -6.71
CA THR A 117 -0.88 13.81 -7.96
C THR A 117 -0.39 12.48 -8.52
N PRO A 118 -0.13 12.37 -9.84
CA PRO A 118 0.46 11.17 -10.42
C PRO A 118 1.76 10.73 -9.75
N ALA A 119 2.62 11.69 -9.37
CA ALA A 119 3.88 11.41 -8.68
C ALA A 119 3.63 10.80 -7.29
N PHE A 120 2.77 11.44 -6.49
CA PHE A 120 2.42 10.94 -5.16
C PHE A 120 1.78 9.54 -5.21
N ALA A 121 0.91 9.27 -6.18
CA ALA A 121 0.30 7.95 -6.33
C ALA A 121 1.33 6.86 -6.69
N ARG A 122 2.33 7.19 -7.52
CA ARG A 122 3.45 6.27 -7.81
C ARG A 122 4.32 6.02 -6.58
N ASP A 123 4.58 7.05 -5.77
CA ASP A 123 5.31 6.88 -4.51
C ASP A 123 4.55 5.96 -3.54
N VAL A 124 3.23 6.14 -3.42
CA VAL A 124 2.36 5.23 -2.66
C VAL A 124 2.41 3.80 -3.20
N ALA A 125 2.33 3.60 -4.51
CA ALA A 125 2.40 2.27 -5.11
C ALA A 125 3.76 1.59 -4.86
N ARG A 126 4.86 2.35 -4.94
CA ARG A 126 6.21 1.85 -4.66
C ARG A 126 6.35 1.31 -3.24
N THR A 127 5.72 1.97 -2.26
CA THR A 127 5.85 1.61 -0.84
C THR A 127 4.90 0.50 -0.42
N LEU A 128 3.82 0.25 -1.17
CA LEU A 128 2.90 -0.85 -0.92
C LEU A 128 3.57 -2.21 -1.13
N VAL A 129 3.26 -3.16 -0.24
CA VAL A 129 3.53 -4.58 -0.48
C VAL A 129 2.64 -5.10 -1.63
N PRO A 130 3.04 -6.15 -2.37
CA PRO A 130 2.14 -6.82 -3.30
C PRO A 130 0.82 -7.23 -2.62
N GLY A 131 -0.32 -6.91 -3.22
CA GLY A 131 -1.66 -7.09 -2.62
C GLY A 131 -2.04 -6.04 -1.58
N GLY A 132 -1.19 -5.04 -1.34
CA GLY A 132 -1.45 -3.92 -0.44
C GLY A 132 -2.49 -2.95 -0.99
N LEU A 133 -3.12 -2.19 -0.09
CA LEU A 133 -4.34 -1.44 -0.39
C LEU A 133 -4.21 0.07 -0.15
N VAL A 134 -4.94 0.87 -0.93
CA VAL A 134 -5.24 2.28 -0.63
C VAL A 134 -6.73 2.42 -0.41
N ALA A 135 -7.14 2.67 0.84
CA ALA A 135 -8.49 3.08 1.19
C ALA A 135 -8.64 4.58 0.90
N PHE A 136 -9.58 4.95 0.04
CA PHE A 136 -9.86 6.33 -0.29
C PHE A 136 -11.33 6.66 -0.07
N ALA A 137 -11.63 7.78 0.59
CA ALA A 137 -12.99 8.29 0.71
C ALA A 137 -13.05 9.81 0.54
N THR A 138 -14.11 10.32 -0.07
CA THR A 138 -14.36 11.75 -0.24
C THR A 138 -15.84 12.03 -0.50
N ASP A 139 -16.31 13.22 -0.13
CA ASP A 139 -17.61 13.78 -0.50
C ASP A 139 -17.55 14.68 -1.75
N VAL A 140 -16.39 14.72 -2.43
CA VAL A 140 -16.15 15.57 -3.60
C VAL A 140 -15.91 14.72 -4.85
N ASP A 141 -16.85 14.78 -5.79
CA ASP A 141 -16.81 14.02 -7.05
C ASP A 141 -15.52 14.22 -7.87
N PHE A 142 -15.05 15.47 -7.98
CA PHE A 142 -13.78 15.76 -8.66
C PHE A 142 -12.58 15.06 -7.98
N LEU A 143 -12.56 14.96 -6.65
CA LEU A 143 -11.49 14.26 -5.93
C LEU A 143 -11.56 12.75 -6.15
N TRP A 144 -12.77 12.20 -6.24
CA TRP A 144 -12.97 10.80 -6.57
C TRP A 144 -12.44 10.47 -7.97
N THR A 145 -12.80 11.28 -8.97
CA THR A 145 -12.28 11.14 -10.33
C THR A 145 -10.75 11.26 -10.37
N MET A 146 -10.18 12.22 -9.63
CA MET A 146 -8.73 12.40 -9.53
C MET A 146 -8.04 11.20 -8.85
N ALA A 147 -8.67 10.57 -7.86
CA ALA A 147 -8.16 9.36 -7.22
C ALA A 147 -8.08 8.20 -8.22
N ILE A 148 -9.13 7.98 -9.01
CA ILE A 148 -9.13 6.96 -10.08
C ILE A 148 -7.99 7.22 -11.07
N GLN A 149 -7.87 8.45 -11.58
CA GLN A 149 -6.82 8.82 -12.54
C GLN A 149 -5.41 8.62 -11.98
N CYS A 150 -5.19 8.98 -10.70
CA CYS A 150 -3.88 8.85 -10.09
C CYS A 150 -3.55 7.40 -9.74
N PHE A 151 -4.42 6.69 -9.03
CA PHE A 151 -4.12 5.34 -8.55
C PHE A 151 -4.21 4.30 -9.67
N VAL A 152 -5.26 4.34 -10.48
CA VAL A 152 -5.40 3.39 -11.61
C VAL A 152 -4.52 3.85 -12.78
N GLY A 153 -4.75 5.07 -13.27
CA GLY A 153 -4.12 5.53 -14.50
C GLY A 153 -2.61 5.80 -14.40
N SER A 154 -2.11 6.24 -13.24
CA SER A 154 -0.69 6.63 -13.10
C SER A 154 0.15 5.67 -12.27
N ALA A 155 -0.47 4.93 -11.35
CA ALA A 155 0.22 4.09 -10.39
C ALA A 155 -0.03 2.57 -10.60
N GLY A 156 -0.90 2.21 -11.55
CA GLY A 156 -1.13 0.81 -11.93
C GLY A 156 -1.90 -0.01 -10.87
N LEU A 157 -2.56 0.64 -9.92
CA LEU A 157 -3.42 -0.04 -8.96
C LEU A 157 -4.75 -0.41 -9.63
N THR A 158 -5.38 -1.48 -9.14
CA THR A 158 -6.72 -1.88 -9.58
C THR A 158 -7.76 -1.41 -8.59
N LEU A 159 -8.82 -0.75 -9.07
CA LEU A 159 -9.98 -0.45 -8.24
C LEU A 159 -10.69 -1.76 -7.87
N ARG A 160 -10.71 -2.07 -6.57
CA ARG A 160 -11.48 -3.16 -5.97
C ARG A 160 -12.78 -2.59 -5.45
N GLU A 161 -13.86 -2.77 -6.20
CA GLU A 161 -15.20 -2.51 -5.69
C GLU A 161 -15.69 -3.73 -4.91
N LEU A 162 -15.16 -3.94 -3.70
CA LEU A 162 -15.71 -4.95 -2.80
C LEU A 162 -16.98 -4.38 -2.15
N ALA A 163 -18.13 -4.86 -2.65
CA ALA A 163 -19.41 -4.72 -1.96
C ALA A 163 -19.35 -5.38 -0.55
N PRO A 164 -20.22 -4.99 0.40
CA PRO A 164 -20.15 -5.38 1.82
C PRO A 164 -19.96 -6.90 2.02
N PRO A 165 -19.27 -7.36 3.11
CA PRO A 165 -19.28 -6.75 4.44
C PRO A 165 -18.13 -5.76 4.75
N PHE A 166 -17.27 -5.44 3.79
CA PHE A 166 -16.03 -4.68 4.05
C PHE A 166 -16.14 -3.16 3.97
N ARG A 167 -17.32 -2.58 4.29
CA ARG A 167 -17.37 -1.16 4.67
C ARG A 167 -16.43 -0.96 5.85
N ARG A 168 -15.71 0.17 5.90
CA ARG A 168 -14.90 0.48 7.09
C ARG A 168 -15.81 0.43 8.31
N SER A 169 -15.43 -0.39 9.30
CA SER A 169 -16.18 -0.51 10.56
C SER A 169 -16.17 0.79 11.38
N THR A 170 -15.32 1.74 10.97
CA THR A 170 -15.10 3.02 11.61
C THR A 170 -15.29 4.14 10.59
N ARG A 171 -16.21 5.07 10.91
CA ARG A 171 -16.43 6.29 10.14
C ARG A 171 -15.52 7.41 10.62
N THR A 172 -15.18 8.34 9.73
CA THR A 172 -14.52 9.58 10.15
C THR A 172 -15.56 10.61 10.62
N ARG A 173 -15.14 11.62 11.37
CA ARG A 173 -16.03 12.76 11.71
C ARG A 173 -16.50 13.53 10.47
N PHE A 174 -15.70 13.58 9.41
CA PHE A 174 -16.08 14.20 8.15
C PHE A 174 -17.19 13.42 7.46
N GLU A 175 -17.09 12.08 7.46
CA GLU A 175 -18.13 11.20 6.93
C GLU A 175 -19.45 11.39 7.67
N GLU A 176 -19.42 11.38 9.01
CA GLU A 176 -20.62 11.64 9.82
C GLU A 176 -21.24 13.00 9.53
N LYS A 177 -20.41 14.04 9.39
CA LYS A 177 -20.87 15.40 9.08
C LYS A 177 -21.45 15.50 7.67
N GLY A 178 -20.84 14.85 6.68
CA GLY A 178 -21.30 14.82 5.29
C GLY A 178 -22.64 14.11 5.17
N LEU A 179 -22.78 12.93 5.77
CA LEU A 179 -24.02 12.16 5.76
C LEU A 179 -25.18 12.91 6.42
N ARG A 180 -24.94 13.61 7.54
CA ARG A 180 -25.97 14.49 8.17
C ARG A 180 -26.43 15.63 7.27
N ARG A 181 -25.63 16.01 6.27
CA ARG A 181 -25.96 17.04 5.26
C ARG A 181 -26.53 16.46 3.96
N GLY A 182 -26.73 15.15 3.89
CA GLY A 182 -27.18 14.46 2.67
C GLY A 182 -26.12 14.35 1.58
N ALA A 183 -24.84 14.50 1.91
CA ALA A 183 -23.77 14.37 0.92
C ALA A 183 -23.61 12.91 0.46
N THR A 184 -23.36 12.73 -0.83
CA THR A 184 -22.91 11.44 -1.37
C THR A 184 -21.45 11.23 -0.99
N ILE A 185 -21.14 10.07 -0.42
CA ILE A 185 -19.77 9.70 -0.07
C ILE A 185 -19.27 8.70 -1.09
N TYR A 186 -18.23 9.09 -1.82
CA TYR A 186 -17.46 8.19 -2.67
C TYR A 186 -16.41 7.49 -1.81
N GLU A 187 -16.35 6.16 -1.88
CA GLU A 187 -15.43 5.34 -1.12
C GLU A 187 -15.00 4.15 -1.96
N GLY A 188 -13.71 3.82 -1.94
CA GLY A 188 -13.21 2.62 -2.59
C GLY A 188 -11.80 2.25 -2.16
N TRP A 189 -11.38 1.09 -2.66
CA TRP A 189 -10.10 0.48 -2.37
C TRP A 189 -9.32 0.27 -3.66
N PHE A 190 -8.08 0.72 -3.69
CA PHE A 190 -7.18 0.50 -4.81
C PHE A 190 -6.11 -0.49 -4.37
N GLU A 191 -5.97 -1.61 -5.09
CA GLU A 191 -5.01 -2.66 -4.74
C GLU A 191 -3.80 -2.61 -5.66
N LEU A 192 -2.60 -2.71 -5.09
CA LEU A 192 -1.40 -3.01 -5.87
C LEU A 192 -1.46 -4.49 -6.27
N PRO A 193 -1.56 -4.85 -7.56
CA PRO A 193 -1.66 -6.24 -7.97
C PRO A 193 -0.53 -7.08 -7.38
N ALA A 194 -0.88 -8.27 -6.88
CA ALA A 194 0.12 -9.23 -6.47
C ALA A 194 1.05 -9.53 -7.65
N GLU A 195 2.36 -9.65 -7.40
CA GLU A 195 3.27 -10.12 -8.44
C GLU A 195 2.80 -11.50 -8.90
N ALA A 196 2.60 -11.68 -10.21
CA ALA A 196 2.40 -13.00 -10.75
C ALA A 196 3.62 -13.83 -10.35
N LYS A 197 3.41 -14.98 -9.69
CA LYS A 197 4.49 -15.96 -9.53
C LYS A 197 4.99 -16.25 -10.94
N VAL A 198 6.22 -15.83 -11.26
CA VAL A 198 6.93 -16.35 -12.42
C VAL A 198 7.02 -17.84 -12.15
N ALA A 199 6.18 -18.64 -12.83
CA ALA A 199 6.35 -20.07 -12.83
C ALA A 199 7.80 -20.30 -13.25
N ALA A 200 8.58 -20.94 -12.39
CA ALA A 200 9.94 -21.32 -12.71
C ALA A 200 9.90 -22.31 -13.86
N ASN A 201 9.81 -21.82 -15.09
CA ASN A 201 10.19 -22.58 -16.27
C ASN A 201 11.71 -22.67 -16.24
N ALA A 202 12.20 -23.65 -15.49
CA ALA A 202 13.52 -24.20 -15.74
C ALA A 202 13.56 -24.62 -17.22
N PRO A 203 14.60 -24.26 -17.99
CA PRO A 203 14.74 -24.79 -19.33
C PRO A 203 14.84 -26.32 -19.22
N ALA A 204 13.99 -27.01 -19.99
CA ALA A 204 14.06 -28.46 -20.13
C ALA A 204 15.49 -28.85 -20.48
N SER A 205 16.12 -29.64 -19.61
CA SER A 205 17.39 -30.29 -19.91
C SER A 205 17.20 -31.12 -21.18
N ILE A 206 17.97 -30.79 -22.21
CA ILE A 206 18.11 -31.65 -23.39
C ILE A 206 18.78 -32.93 -22.91
N SER A 207 17.95 -33.95 -22.71
CA SER A 207 18.35 -35.34 -22.57
C SER A 207 18.93 -35.80 -23.92
N THR A 208 20.25 -35.85 -24.02
CA THR A 208 20.90 -36.67 -25.04
C THR A 208 20.91 -38.11 -24.55
N CYS A 209 19.86 -38.84 -24.88
CA CYS A 209 19.84 -40.30 -24.75
C CYS A 209 20.74 -40.91 -25.83
N GLY A 210 21.70 -41.72 -25.38
CA GLY A 210 21.81 -43.09 -25.87
C GLY A 210 22.73 -43.32 -27.06
N ASN A 211 23.99 -43.61 -26.73
CA ASN A 211 24.82 -44.56 -27.47
C ASN A 211 24.03 -45.86 -27.76
N SER A 212 24.13 -46.39 -28.97
CA SER A 212 23.87 -47.80 -29.24
C SER A 212 24.84 -48.28 -30.30
N SER A 213 25.82 -49.03 -29.83
CA SER A 213 26.68 -49.92 -30.59
C SER A 213 25.85 -50.96 -31.34
N ASN A 214 26.15 -51.21 -32.62
CA ASN A 214 26.10 -52.57 -33.15
C ASN A 214 26.93 -52.76 -34.43
N VAL A 215 28.01 -53.53 -34.25
CA VAL A 215 28.63 -54.61 -35.05
C VAL A 215 28.34 -54.72 -36.56
N GLY A 216 29.43 -54.98 -37.32
CA GLY A 216 29.56 -55.06 -38.78
C GLY A 216 28.77 -56.17 -39.51
N PRO A 217 29.05 -56.39 -40.83
CA PRO A 217 30.22 -57.22 -41.17
C PRO A 217 31.02 -56.81 -42.45
N THR A 218 32.30 -57.20 -42.43
CA THR A 218 33.22 -57.67 -43.52
C THR A 218 33.12 -57.14 -44.97
N GLU A 219 34.20 -56.46 -45.39
CA GLU A 219 35.04 -56.55 -46.64
C GLU A 219 34.49 -57.08 -48.00
N PRO A 220 35.19 -56.87 -49.16
CA PRO A 220 36.30 -55.92 -49.47
C PRO A 220 36.20 -55.22 -50.86
N ALA A 221 37.19 -54.34 -51.12
CA ALA A 221 37.81 -53.97 -52.41
C ALA A 221 37.00 -53.20 -53.48
N GLN A 222 37.50 -52.01 -53.88
CA GLN A 222 38.08 -51.79 -55.22
C GLN A 222 38.63 -50.35 -55.42
N GLU A 223 39.71 -50.29 -56.19
CA GLU A 223 40.54 -49.15 -56.62
C GLU A 223 39.79 -48.00 -57.31
N ARG A 224 40.18 -46.74 -57.06
CA ARG A 224 41.01 -45.88 -57.93
C ARG A 224 41.15 -44.47 -57.35
#